data_AF-A0A6J6KT07-F1
#
_entry.id   AF-A0A6J6KT07-F1
#
_cell.length_a   1.000
_cell.length_b   1.000
_cell.length_c   1.000
_cell.angle_alpha   90.00
_cell.angle_beta   90.00
_cell.angle_gamma   90.00
#
_symmetry.space_group_name_H-M   'P 1'
#
loop_
_entity.id
_entity.type
_entity.pdbx_description
1 polymer ?
#
loop_
_entity_poly.entity_id
_entity_poly.type
_entity_poly.pdbx_seq_one_letter_code
_entity_poly.pdbx_strand_id
1 'polypeptide(L)'
;MIGVATHWAAPVMAQMIQAFQAGDIARAQQLNARMIESYEFETGDLNPNPVPTKAMLRAIGQPAGPCRPPMGFGPDDLEERALAVHRRLYA
;
A
#
# COMPACT_ATOMS: atom_id res chain seq x y z
N MET A 1 2.95 -11.75 10.52
CA MET A 1 3.49 -10.71 9.63
C MET A 1 2.98 -9.36 10.12
N ILE A 2 3.80 -8.32 10.05
CA ILE A 2 3.42 -6.93 10.37
C ILE A 2 3.83 -6.12 9.14
N GLY A 3 2.92 -5.36 8.51
CA GLY A 3 3.23 -4.62 7.29
C GLY A 3 2.30 -3.43 7.06
N VAL A 4 2.81 -2.33 6.53
CA VAL A 4 2.05 -1.08 6.37
C VAL A 4 1.13 -1.16 5.15
N ALA A 5 1.61 -1.62 3.99
CA ALA A 5 0.81 -1.82 2.80
C ALA A 5 -0.38 -2.75 2.99
N THR A 6 -0.40 -3.58 4.05
CA THR A 6 -1.55 -4.44 4.37
C THR A 6 -2.86 -3.67 4.56
N HIS A 7 -2.81 -2.37 4.85
CA HIS A 7 -4.01 -1.53 4.95
C HIS A 7 -4.80 -1.44 3.64
N TRP A 8 -4.16 -1.65 2.48
CA TRP A 8 -4.86 -1.69 1.18
C TRP A 8 -4.53 -2.94 0.37
N ALA A 9 -3.35 -3.54 0.50
CA ALA A 9 -2.90 -4.70 -0.27
C ALA A 9 -3.20 -6.07 0.39
N ALA A 10 -3.91 -6.08 1.53
CA ALA A 10 -4.21 -7.30 2.29
C ALA A 10 -4.74 -8.48 1.44
N PRO A 11 -5.71 -8.30 0.52
CA PRO A 11 -6.20 -9.41 -0.31
C PRO A 11 -5.12 -10.07 -1.19
N VAL A 12 -4.23 -9.27 -1.78
CA VAL A 12 -3.15 -9.79 -2.66
C VAL A 12 -2.09 -10.50 -1.81
N MET A 13 -1.80 -9.94 -0.62
CA MET A 13 -0.87 -10.55 0.32
C MET A 13 -1.38 -11.88 0.88
N ALA A 14 -2.67 -11.99 1.18
CA ALA A 14 -3.29 -13.24 1.61
C ALA A 14 -3.15 -14.33 0.53
N GLN A 15 -3.41 -13.98 -0.74
CA GLN A 15 -3.21 -14.90 -1.87
C GLN A 15 -1.74 -15.32 -2.00
N MET A 16 -0.80 -14.40 -1.81
CA MET A 16 0.63 -14.69 -1.88
C MET A 16 1.04 -15.71 -0.82
N ILE A 17 0.59 -15.51 0.43
CA ILE A 17 0.87 -16.42 1.54
C ILE A 17 0.24 -17.80 1.28
N GLN A 18 -1.01 -17.84 0.80
CA GLN A 18 -1.69 -19.09 0.46
C GLN A 18 -0.95 -19.87 -0.65
N ALA A 19 -0.53 -19.19 -1.72
CA ALA A 19 0.24 -19.81 -2.80
C ALA A 19 1.57 -20.39 -2.29
N PHE A 20 2.28 -19.62 -1.47
CA PHE A 20 3.53 -20.08 -0.86
C PHE A 20 3.33 -21.30 0.04
N GLN A 21 2.30 -21.28 0.89
CA GLN A 21 1.96 -22.40 1.78
C GLN A 21 1.54 -23.67 1.02
N ALA A 22 0.93 -23.51 -0.17
CA ALA A 22 0.58 -24.61 -1.05
C ALA A 22 1.77 -25.15 -1.88
N GLY A 23 2.95 -24.54 -1.76
CA GLY A 23 4.14 -24.90 -2.54
C GLY A 23 4.19 -24.29 -3.96
N ASP A 24 3.23 -23.43 -4.33
CA ASP A 24 3.24 -22.70 -5.60
C ASP A 24 4.09 -21.43 -5.49
N ILE A 25 5.42 -21.64 -5.51
CA ILE A 25 6.41 -20.58 -5.37
C ILE A 25 6.33 -19.58 -6.52
N ALA A 26 6.07 -20.05 -7.75
CA ALA A 26 5.98 -19.19 -8.91
C ALA A 26 4.82 -18.19 -8.78
N ARG A 27 3.65 -18.66 -8.35
CA ARG A 27 2.50 -17.78 -8.10
C ARG A 27 2.75 -16.81 -6.94
N ALA A 28 3.38 -17.28 -5.86
CA ALA A 28 3.74 -16.42 -4.74
C ALA A 28 4.68 -15.28 -5.19
N GLN A 29 5.69 -15.57 -6.00
CA GLN A 29 6.61 -14.56 -6.54
C GLN A 29 5.89 -13.53 -7.42
N GLN A 30 4.99 -13.98 -8.30
CA GLN A 30 4.18 -13.09 -9.13
C GLN A 30 3.31 -12.15 -8.29
N LEU A 31 2.66 -12.68 -7.25
CA LEU A 31 1.83 -11.88 -6.34
C LEU A 31 2.66 -10.90 -5.52
N ASN A 32 3.84 -11.31 -5.06
CA ASN A 32 4.78 -10.41 -4.39
C ASN A 32 5.22 -9.25 -5.30
N ALA A 33 5.57 -9.57 -6.55
CA ALA A 33 6.02 -8.58 -7.53
C ALA A 33 4.95 -7.50 -7.79
N ARG A 34 3.67 -7.88 -7.82
CA ARG A 34 2.55 -6.94 -7.96
C ARG A 34 2.45 -5.92 -6.82
N MET A 35 2.98 -6.24 -5.64
CA MET A 35 2.90 -5.37 -4.47
C MET A 35 4.11 -4.45 -4.30
N ILE A 36 5.15 -4.55 -5.15
CA ILE A 36 6.38 -3.74 -5.02
C ILE A 36 6.06 -2.24 -4.99
N GLU A 37 5.22 -1.75 -5.90
CA GLU A 37 4.82 -0.34 -5.90
C GLU A 37 4.07 0.08 -4.61
N SER A 38 3.36 -0.85 -3.97
CA SER A 38 2.73 -0.56 -2.67
C SER A 38 3.76 -0.43 -1.56
N TYR A 39 4.81 -1.26 -1.56
CA TYR A 39 5.90 -1.16 -0.59
C TYR A 39 6.75 0.10 -0.81
N GLU A 40 6.94 0.52 -2.06
CA GLU A 40 7.63 1.77 -2.37
C GLU A 40 6.79 3.00 -1.98
N PHE A 41 5.46 2.89 -2.05
CA PHE A 41 4.56 3.98 -1.69
C PHE A 41 4.38 4.15 -0.18
N GLU A 42 4.44 3.07 0.62
CA GLU A 42 4.03 3.10 2.04
C GLU A 42 4.89 4.00 2.94
N THR A 43 6.08 4.41 2.48
CA THR A 43 6.99 5.30 3.20
C THR A 43 8.01 5.94 2.25
N GLY A 44 8.54 7.11 2.60
CA GLY A 44 9.70 7.71 1.93
C GLY A 44 10.18 8.99 2.61
N ASP A 45 11.34 9.49 2.22
CA ASP A 45 11.97 10.66 2.87
C ASP A 45 11.08 11.92 2.82
N LEU A 46 10.44 12.15 1.68
CA LEU A 46 9.54 13.30 1.47
C LEU A 46 8.16 13.10 2.10
N ASN A 47 7.75 11.85 2.34
CA ASN A 47 6.44 11.49 2.87
C ASN A 47 6.61 10.36 3.89
N PRO A 48 7.03 10.68 5.13
CA PRO A 48 7.30 9.67 6.14
C PRO A 48 6.01 8.94 6.55
N ASN A 49 6.13 7.66 6.88
CA ASN A 49 5.04 6.88 7.44
C ASN A 49 4.47 7.57 8.71
N PRO A 50 3.14 7.76 8.85
CA PRO A 50 2.04 7.19 8.05
C PRO A 50 1.36 8.15 7.06
N VAL A 51 2.05 9.20 6.61
CA VAL A 51 1.46 10.17 5.66
C VAL A 51 0.96 9.48 4.37
N PRO A 52 1.75 8.62 3.68
CA PRO A 52 1.26 7.93 2.48
C PRO A 52 0.08 6.99 2.77
N THR A 53 0.15 6.20 3.85
CA THR A 53 -0.93 5.27 4.23
C THR A 53 -2.24 6.00 4.45
N LYS A 54 -2.23 7.14 5.13
CA LYS A 54 -3.45 7.92 5.33
C LYS A 54 -3.97 8.52 4.01
N ALA A 55 -3.08 8.97 3.13
CA ALA A 55 -3.48 9.44 1.80
C ALA A 55 -4.10 8.31 0.96
N MET A 56 -3.49 7.12 0.94
CA MET A 56 -4.05 5.93 0.30
C MET A 56 -5.45 5.60 0.80
N LEU A 57 -5.61 5.53 2.12
CA LEU A 57 -6.91 5.23 2.72
C LEU A 57 -7.96 6.27 2.32
N ARG A 58 -7.66 7.57 2.34
CA ARG A 58 -8.59 8.61 1.87
C ARG A 58 -8.91 8.46 0.38
N ALA A 59 -7.90 8.23 -0.45
CA ALA A 59 -8.04 8.07 -1.90
C ALA A 59 -8.95 6.89 -2.29
N ILE A 60 -8.98 5.82 -1.49
CA ILE A 60 -9.86 4.65 -1.69
C ILE A 60 -11.17 4.74 -0.87
N GLY A 61 -11.48 5.89 -0.29
CA GLY A 61 -12.74 6.15 0.43
C GLY A 61 -12.81 5.65 1.87
N GLN A 62 -11.67 5.29 2.49
CA GLN A 62 -11.58 4.87 3.88
C GLN A 62 -11.30 6.06 4.83
N PRO A 63 -11.81 6.02 6.08
CA PRO A 63 -11.62 7.11 7.03
C PRO A 63 -10.20 7.09 7.62
N ALA A 64 -9.35 8.06 7.24
CA ALA A 64 -7.99 8.17 7.81
C ALA A 64 -7.62 9.56 8.37
N GLY A 65 -8.33 10.63 7.96
CA GLY A 65 -7.98 12.02 8.28
C GLY A 65 -6.51 12.36 7.93
N PRO A 66 -6.01 13.55 8.28
CA PRO A 66 -4.58 13.85 8.17
C PRO A 66 -3.75 13.26 9.31
N CYS A 67 -2.43 13.30 9.18
CA CYS A 67 -1.54 13.17 10.34
C CYS A 67 -1.58 14.44 11.19
N ARG A 68 -1.26 14.30 12.48
CA ARG A 68 -1.01 15.47 13.34
C ARG A 68 0.37 16.07 13.02
N PRO A 69 0.63 17.35 13.39
CA PRO A 69 1.98 17.90 13.35
C PRO A 69 2.98 17.00 14.08
N PRO A 70 4.23 16.87 13.59
CA PRO A 70 4.84 17.67 12.52
C PRO A 70 4.58 17.18 11.08
N MET A 71 3.79 16.11 10.87
CA MET A 71 3.64 15.47 9.55
C MET A 71 2.56 16.08 8.65
N GLY A 72 1.35 16.32 9.17
CA GLY A 72 0.27 16.97 8.40
C GLY A 72 -0.32 16.15 7.24
N PHE A 73 -0.63 16.81 6.12
CA PHE A 73 -1.36 16.24 4.97
C PHE A 73 -0.47 15.60 3.89
N GLY A 74 0.83 15.93 3.84
CA GLY A 74 1.66 15.65 2.66
C GLY A 74 1.39 16.64 1.51
N PRO A 75 1.99 16.43 0.33
CA PRO A 75 1.75 17.24 -0.86
C PRO A 75 0.37 16.96 -1.49
N ASP A 76 -0.16 17.94 -2.23
CA ASP A 76 -1.51 17.89 -2.81
C ASP A 76 -1.74 16.74 -3.79
N ASP A 77 -0.67 16.26 -4.45
CA ASP A 77 -0.73 15.19 -5.45
C ASP A 77 -0.71 13.77 -4.85
N LEU A 78 -0.56 13.66 -3.52
CA LEU A 78 -0.28 12.38 -2.87
C LEU A 78 -1.44 11.39 -2.99
N GLU A 79 -2.69 11.86 -2.93
CA GLU A 79 -3.89 11.01 -3.07
C GLU A 79 -4.07 10.51 -4.51
N GLU A 80 -3.76 11.34 -5.51
CA GLU A 80 -3.79 10.93 -6.92
C GLU A 80 -2.74 9.82 -7.18
N ARG A 81 -1.52 10.02 -6.67
CA ARG A 81 -0.45 9.01 -6.74
C ARG A 81 -0.83 7.72 -6.03
N ALA A 82 -1.47 7.82 -4.85
CA ALA A 82 -1.97 6.67 -4.12
C ALA A 82 -2.99 5.88 -4.94
N LEU A 83 -3.96 6.57 -5.55
CA LEU A 83 -4.99 5.93 -6.37
C LEU A 83 -4.40 5.25 -7.62
N ALA A 84 -3.34 5.83 -8.21
CA ALA A 84 -2.62 5.22 -9.32
C ALA A 84 -1.93 3.90 -8.90
N VAL A 85 -1.26 3.87 -7.74
CA VAL A 85 -0.66 2.64 -7.18
C VAL A 85 -1.74 1.60 -6.89
N HIS A 86 -2.85 1.99 -6.25
CA HIS A 86 -3.96 1.09 -5.95
C HIS A 86 -4.57 0.48 -7.22
N ARG A 87 -4.80 1.29 -8.26
CA ARG A 87 -5.33 0.80 -9.54
C ARG A 87 -4.40 -0.21 -10.20
N ARG A 88 -3.08 0.02 -10.19
CA ARG A 88 -2.11 -0.94 -10.75
C ARG A 88 -2.04 -2.23 -9.93
N LEU A 89 -2.18 -2.17 -8.62
CA LEU A 89 -2.24 -3.35 -7.77
C LEU A 89 -3.42 -4.26 -8.13
N TYR A 90 -4.57 -3.68 -8.48
CA TYR A 90 -5.84 -4.39 -8.71
C TYR A 90 -6.28 -4.49 -10.17
N ALA A 91 -5.48 -4.00 -11.12
CA ALA A 91 -5.64 -4.29 -12.54
C ALA A 91 -5.44 -5.79 -12.85
#